data_AF-A0A1R3JJY9-F1
#
_entry.id   AF-A0A1R3JJY9-F1
#
_cell.length_a   1.000
_cell.length_b   1.000
_cell.length_c   1.000
_cell.angle_alpha   90.00
_cell.angle_beta   90.00
_cell.angle_gamma   90.00
#
_symmetry.space_group_name_H-M   'P 1'
#
loop_
_entity.id
_entity.type
_entity.pdbx_description
1 polymer ?
#
loop_
_entity_poly.entity_id
_entity_poly.type
_entity_poly.pdbx_seq_one_letter_code
_entity_poly.pdbx_strand_id
1 'polypeptide(L)'
;MSNSRSRAVNVRKINPKVPIPEARSIASSLYDLIKQKGPLTVSNTWIEAQEAGLCGLQSKTHMKIMLKWMRGRKLLKLFCNQVGSNKNFYHCTLPEEPRTEQLESPSEPKLQTKKPSPKAKRKTKKQTK
;
A
#
# COMPACT_ATOMS: atom_id res chain seq x y z
N MET A 1 14.87 -29.00 14.02
CA MET A 1 15.02 -28.26 12.75
C MET A 1 13.88 -27.26 12.64
N SER A 2 14.12 -26.00 13.00
CA SER A 2 13.07 -24.97 13.10
C SER A 2 12.69 -24.46 11.72
N ASN A 3 11.52 -24.87 11.22
CA ASN A 3 11.02 -24.51 9.90
C ASN A 3 10.46 -23.07 9.91
N SER A 4 11.33 -22.06 9.85
CA SER A 4 10.91 -20.66 9.71
C SER A 4 10.48 -20.38 8.27
N ARG A 5 9.28 -20.84 7.89
CA ARG A 5 8.64 -20.46 6.61
C ARG A 5 8.09 -19.05 6.74
N SER A 6 8.97 -18.06 6.68
CA SER A 6 8.58 -16.66 6.60
C SER A 6 8.04 -16.36 5.20
N ARG A 7 6.74 -16.57 4.99
CA ARG A 7 6.05 -16.12 3.77
C ARG A 7 6.15 -14.60 3.71
N ALA A 8 6.85 -14.07 2.71
CA ALA A 8 6.96 -12.63 2.52
C ALA A 8 5.55 -12.00 2.50
N VAL A 9 5.32 -11.02 3.38
CA VAL A 9 4.03 -10.33 3.46
C VAL A 9 3.78 -9.65 2.12
N ASN A 10 2.71 -10.02 1.41
CA ASN A 10 2.34 -9.37 0.16
C ASN A 10 1.83 -7.95 0.45
N VAL A 11 2.77 -7.01 0.53
CA VAL A 11 2.49 -5.61 0.86
C VAL A 11 1.62 -4.90 -0.18
N ARG A 12 1.57 -5.38 -1.42
CA ARG A 12 0.73 -4.80 -2.48
C ARG A 12 -0.77 -5.05 -2.26
N LYS A 13 -1.13 -6.13 -1.56
CA LYS A 13 -2.53 -6.55 -1.32
C LYS A 13 -3.11 -6.07 0.02
N ILE A 14 -2.44 -5.15 0.71
CA ILE A 14 -2.96 -4.61 1.98
C ILE A 14 -4.21 -3.78 1.69
N ASN A 15 -5.28 -4.01 2.44
CA ASN A 15 -6.49 -3.19 2.44
C ASN A 15 -6.36 -2.12 3.54
N PRO A 16 -6.50 -0.82 3.23
CA PRO A 16 -6.36 0.25 4.21
C PRO A 16 -7.50 0.29 5.24
N LYS A 17 -8.57 -0.51 5.06
CA LYS A 17 -9.79 -0.53 5.89
C LYS A 17 -10.60 0.78 5.87
N VAL A 18 -10.26 1.67 4.96
CA VAL A 18 -11.01 2.90 4.63
C VAL A 18 -11.21 2.96 3.11
N PRO A 19 -12.19 3.71 2.59
CA PRO A 19 -12.32 4.00 1.17
C PRO A 19 -11.01 4.50 0.56
N ILE A 20 -10.73 4.13 -0.69
CA ILE A 20 -9.47 4.50 -1.36
C ILE A 20 -9.22 6.02 -1.39
N PRO A 21 -10.21 6.90 -1.64
CA PRO A 21 -10.00 8.35 -1.62
C PRO A 21 -9.52 8.85 -0.25
N GLU A 22 -10.16 8.39 0.82
CA GLU A 22 -9.77 8.71 2.20
C GLU A 22 -8.38 8.16 2.52
N ALA A 23 -8.08 6.92 2.11
CA ALA A 23 -6.77 6.33 2.26
C ALA A 23 -5.66 7.18 1.61
N ARG A 24 -5.92 7.73 0.41
CA ARG A 24 -4.96 8.60 -0.29
C ARG A 24 -4.73 9.89 0.48
N SER A 25 -5.79 10.51 1.01
CA SER A 25 -5.69 11.73 1.83
C SER A 25 -4.84 11.49 3.07
N ILE A 26 -5.15 10.44 3.84
CA ILE A 26 -4.39 10.08 5.05
C ILE A 26 -2.93 9.75 4.69
N ALA A 27 -2.71 9.06 3.57
CA ALA A 27 -1.36 8.72 3.11
C ALA A 27 -0.54 9.95 2.73
N SER A 28 -1.14 10.96 2.10
CA SER A 28 -0.45 12.21 1.77
C SER A 28 0.02 12.92 3.04
N SER A 29 -0.86 13.10 4.02
CA SER A 29 -0.50 13.77 5.26
C SER A 29 0.57 13.01 6.05
N LEU A 30 0.50 11.67 6.08
CA LEU A 30 1.56 10.84 6.68
C LEU A 30 2.88 10.95 5.93
N TYR A 31 2.84 11.05 4.60
CA TYR A 31 4.04 11.20 3.78
C TYR A 31 4.71 12.54 4.05
N ASP A 32 3.94 13.64 4.07
CA ASP A 32 4.46 14.97 4.35
C ASP A 32 5.06 15.06 5.76
N LEU A 33 4.40 14.46 6.75
CA LEU A 33 4.92 14.37 8.12
C LEU A 33 6.30 13.68 8.18
N ILE A 34 6.43 12.51 7.55
CA ILE A 34 7.70 11.76 7.52
C ILE A 34 8.75 12.52 6.69
N LYS A 35 8.34 13.23 5.63
CA LYS A 35 9.25 14.04 4.81
C LYS A 35 9.81 15.22 5.60
N GLN A 36 8.99 15.87 6.42
CA GLN A 36 9.41 17.01 7.25
C GLN A 36 10.28 16.60 8.43
N LYS A 37 9.92 15.53 9.14
CA LYS A 37 10.63 15.07 10.36
C LYS A 37 11.82 14.16 10.07
N GLY A 38 11.87 13.58 8.86
CA GLY A 38 12.86 12.59 8.47
C GLY A 38 12.42 11.15 8.83
N PRO A 39 13.35 10.18 8.75
CA PRO A 39 13.02 8.79 9.01
C PRO A 39 12.53 8.53 10.44
N LEU A 40 11.31 8.01 10.58
CA LEU A 40 10.68 7.78 11.89
C LEU A 40 10.41 6.30 12.14
N THR A 41 10.50 5.88 13.40
CA THR A 41 9.99 4.57 13.83
C THR A 41 8.46 4.56 13.84
N VAL A 42 7.84 3.39 13.85
CA VAL A 42 6.37 3.28 13.92
C VAL A 42 5.82 3.97 15.17
N SER A 43 6.49 3.85 16.33
CA SER A 43 6.02 4.49 17.56
C SER A 43 6.12 6.01 17.48
N ASN A 44 7.24 6.55 17.00
CA ASN A 44 7.42 8.00 16.88
C ASN A 44 6.47 8.59 15.84
N THR A 45 6.25 7.89 14.72
CA THR A 45 5.27 8.31 13.70
C THR A 45 3.87 8.49 14.30
N TRP A 46 3.46 7.62 15.24
CA TRP A 46 2.17 7.77 15.89
C TRP A 46 2.09 9.00 16.78
N ILE A 47 3.14 9.27 17.56
CA ILE A 47 3.21 10.43 18.45
C ILE A 47 3.14 11.71 17.62
N GLU A 48 4.01 11.83 16.62
CA GLU A 48 4.07 12.99 15.72
C GLU A 48 2.75 13.18 14.94
N ALA A 49 2.07 12.10 14.56
CA ALA A 49 0.77 12.17 13.89
C ALA A 49 -0.34 12.69 14.82
N GLN A 50 -0.29 12.34 16.11
CA GLN A 50 -1.23 12.87 17.10
C GLN A 50 -0.94 14.34 17.40
N GLU A 51 0.34 14.71 17.55
CA GLU A 51 0.75 16.10 17.78
C GLU A 51 0.44 17.01 16.59
N ALA A 52 0.57 16.50 15.37
CA ALA A 52 0.17 17.20 14.14
C ALA A 52 -1.35 17.20 13.91
N GLY A 53 -2.15 16.55 14.77
CA GLY A 53 -3.61 16.53 14.66
C GLY A 53 -4.12 15.85 13.38
N LEU A 54 -3.46 14.78 12.90
CA LEU A 54 -3.86 14.10 11.66
C LEU A 54 -5.26 13.47 11.77
N CYS A 55 -6.23 14.07 11.07
CA CYS A 55 -7.58 13.54 10.92
C CYS A 55 -7.60 12.23 10.11
N GLY A 56 -8.47 11.28 10.48
CA GLY A 56 -8.68 10.00 9.77
C GLY A 56 -7.89 8.81 10.33
N LEU A 57 -6.94 9.04 11.25
CA LEU A 57 -6.26 7.95 11.97
C LEU A 57 -7.00 7.55 13.24
N GLN A 58 -7.77 6.46 13.16
CA GLN A 58 -8.53 5.94 14.30
C GLN A 58 -7.69 5.24 15.39
N SER A 59 -6.54 4.66 15.06
CA SER A 59 -5.70 3.94 16.03
C SER A 59 -4.27 3.71 15.52
N LYS A 60 -3.35 3.37 16.43
CA LYS A 60 -1.98 2.95 16.08
C LYS A 60 -1.96 1.74 15.16
N THR A 61 -2.92 0.82 15.30
CA THR A 61 -3.08 -0.33 14.39
C THR A 61 -3.51 0.11 13.00
N HIS A 62 -4.46 1.05 12.89
CA HIS A 62 -4.88 1.61 11.61
C HIS A 62 -3.72 2.33 10.92
N MET A 63 -2.96 3.15 11.66
CA MET A 63 -1.75 3.79 11.15
C MET A 63 -0.74 2.76 10.62
N LYS A 64 -0.49 1.66 11.36
CA LYS A 64 0.41 0.60 10.89
C LYS A 64 -0.07 -0.07 9.59
N ILE A 65 -1.38 -0.24 9.43
CA ILE A 65 -1.99 -0.74 8.18
C ILE A 65 -1.73 0.26 7.05
N MET A 66 -1.94 1.55 7.29
CA MET A 66 -1.67 2.63 6.34
C MET A 66 -0.19 2.65 5.91
N LEU A 67 0.76 2.59 6.86
CA LEU A 67 2.19 2.52 6.54
C LEU A 67 2.55 1.29 5.69
N LYS A 68 1.95 0.13 5.96
CA LYS A 68 2.13 -1.08 5.13
C LYS A 68 1.51 -0.92 3.73
N TRP A 69 0.34 -0.29 3.64
CA TRP A 69 -0.35 0.00 2.39
C TRP A 69 0.45 0.96 1.51
N MET A 70 1.01 2.03 2.11
CA MET A 70 1.89 3.01 1.47
C MET A 70 3.17 2.34 0.94
N ARG A 71 3.78 1.45 1.72
CA ARG A 71 4.94 0.65 1.27
C ARG A 71 4.62 -0.24 0.07
N GLY A 72 3.44 -0.86 0.04
CA GLY A 72 2.98 -1.65 -1.10
C GLY A 72 2.92 -0.85 -2.40
N ARG A 73 2.72 0.46 -2.30
CA ARG A 73 2.62 1.43 -3.40
C ARG A 73 3.90 2.21 -3.67
N LYS A 74 5.02 1.82 -3.03
CA LYS A 74 6.31 2.51 -3.16
C LYS A 74 6.22 4.00 -2.79
N LEU A 75 5.45 4.35 -1.76
CA LEU A 75 5.46 5.70 -1.17
C LEU A 75 6.50 5.79 -0.03
N LEU A 76 6.67 4.70 0.72
CA LEU A 76 7.62 4.61 1.82
C LEU A 76 8.57 3.44 1.62
N LYS A 77 9.79 3.59 2.11
CA LYS A 77 10.77 2.52 2.26
C LYS A 77 10.96 2.23 3.74
N LEU A 78 11.02 0.94 4.09
CA LEU A 78 11.37 0.48 5.43
C LEU A 78 12.82 0.06 5.40
N PHE A 79 13.63 0.60 6.28
CA PHE A 79 15.02 0.17 6.48
C PHE A 79 15.29 -0.13 7.94
N CYS A 80 16.28 -0.97 8.18
CA CYS A 80 16.75 -1.31 9.52
C CYS A 80 18.03 -0.52 9.79
N ASN A 81 18.07 0.18 10.91
CA ASN A 81 19.30 0.70 11.48
C ASN A 81 19.67 -0.18 12.67
N GLN A 82 20.74 -0.94 12.54
CA GLN A 82 21.24 -1.83 13.58
C GLN A 82 22.44 -1.19 14.27
N VAL A 83 22.37 -1.06 15.60
CA VAL A 83 23.47 -0.54 16.43
C VAL A 83 23.78 -1.60 17.49
N GLY A 84 24.89 -2.32 17.31
CA GLY A 84 25.19 -3.52 18.08
C GLY A 84 24.11 -4.59 17.90
N SER A 85 23.51 -5.05 19.01
CA SER A 85 22.41 -6.02 19.01
C SER A 85 21.02 -5.39 18.83
N ASN A 86 20.90 -4.07 18.90
CA ASN A 86 19.62 -3.38 18.81
C ASN A 86 19.23 -3.14 17.34
N LYS A 87 18.06 -3.65 16.94
CA LYS A 87 17.49 -3.45 15.60
C LYS A 87 16.33 -2.47 15.64
N ASN A 88 16.52 -1.30 15.03
CA ASN A 88 15.48 -0.30 14.90
C ASN A 88 15.02 -0.22 13.44
N PHE A 89 13.70 -0.12 13.24
CA PHE A 89 13.11 -0.04 11.90
C PHE A 89 12.50 1.34 11.68
N TYR A 90 12.89 1.97 10.57
CA TYR A 90 12.50 3.33 10.22
C TYR A 90 11.77 3.35 8.88
N HIS A 91 10.74 4.17 8.82
CA HIS A 91 10.06 4.55 7.59
C HIS A 91 10.68 5.83 7.05
N CYS A 92 11.18 5.81 5.82
CA CYS A 92 11.55 7.00 5.08
C CYS A 92 10.66 7.18 3.85
N THR A 93 10.48 8.43 3.44
CA THR A 93 9.94 8.79 2.14
C THR A 93 10.96 8.45 1.05
N LEU A 94 10.45 8.08 -0.12
CA LEU A 94 11.29 7.94 -1.31
C LEU A 94 11.41 9.33 -1.97
N PRO A 95 12.56 9.68 -2.57
CA PRO A 95 12.66 10.89 -3.37
C PRO A 95 11.56 10.87 -4.43
N GLU A 96 10.75 11.92 -4.45
CA GLU A 96 9.68 12.03 -5.42
C GLU A 96 10.30 12.35 -6.78
N GLU A 97 10.40 11.34 -7.65
CA GLU A 97 10.30 11.62 -9.08
C GLU A 97 8.93 12.31 -9.27
N PRO A 98 8.85 13.53 -9.84
CA PRO A 98 7.62 14.32 -9.86
C PRO A 98 6.50 13.49 -10.49
N ARG A 99 5.60 12.95 -9.65
CA ARG A 99 4.43 12.21 -10.13
C ARG A 99 3.37 13.20 -10.54
N THR A 100 3.51 13.69 -11.77
CA THR A 100 2.39 14.16 -12.58
C THR A 100 1.54 12.94 -12.96
N GLU A 101 0.86 12.32 -12.00
CA GLU A 101 -0.20 11.36 -12.30
C GLU A 101 -1.47 11.81 -11.59
N GLN A 102 -2.14 12.75 -12.27
CA GLN A 102 -3.57 12.74 -12.52
C GLN A 102 -4.41 12.11 -11.40
N LEU A 103 -5.00 12.97 -10.58
CA LEU A 103 -6.44 13.19 -10.59
C LEU A 103 -7.24 12.31 -11.59
N GLU A 104 -7.34 11.00 -11.36
CA GLU A 104 -8.39 10.20 -11.97
C GLU A 104 -9.70 10.52 -11.25
N SER A 105 -10.30 11.60 -11.74
CA SER A 105 -11.72 11.90 -11.65
C SER A 105 -12.51 10.75 -12.30
N PRO A 106 -13.70 10.37 -11.76
CA PRO A 106 -14.54 9.38 -12.39
C PRO A 106 -15.28 10.06 -13.54
N SER A 107 -14.88 9.78 -14.78
CA SER A 107 -15.62 10.23 -15.96
C SER A 107 -15.43 9.24 -17.10
N GLU A 108 -16.30 8.22 -17.14
CA GLU A 108 -16.61 7.52 -18.38
C GLU A 108 -18.14 7.43 -18.52
N PRO A 109 -18.73 8.19 -19.46
CA PRO A 109 -19.91 7.76 -20.18
C PRO A 109 -19.50 7.23 -21.56
N LYS A 110 -19.87 5.96 -21.79
CA LYS A 110 -20.09 5.22 -23.05
C LYS A 110 -19.68 5.90 -24.37
N LEU A 111 -19.08 5.11 -25.28
CA LEU A 111 -19.72 4.80 -26.57
C LEU A 111 -19.16 3.51 -27.21
N GLN A 112 -20.03 2.86 -27.97
CA GLN A 112 -20.00 1.50 -28.51
C GLN A 112 -19.01 1.34 -29.67
N THR A 113 -18.52 0.11 -29.95
CA THR A 113 -18.46 -0.46 -31.32
C THR A 113 -18.23 -1.99 -31.31
N LYS A 114 -19.27 -2.70 -31.79
CA LYS A 114 -19.34 -3.94 -32.61
C LYS A 114 -18.52 -5.21 -32.23
N LYS A 115 -19.31 -6.27 -32.00
CA LYS A 115 -19.05 -7.73 -32.18
C LYS A 115 -18.28 -8.05 -33.49
N PRO A 116 -17.57 -9.21 -33.60
CA PRO A 116 -18.24 -10.51 -33.69
C PRO A 116 -17.61 -11.66 -32.90
N SER A 117 -18.47 -12.62 -32.56
CA SER A 117 -18.13 -13.97 -32.12
C SER A 117 -17.73 -14.82 -33.34
N PRO A 118 -16.98 -15.91 -33.15
CA PRO A 118 -17.59 -17.20 -33.51
C PRO A 118 -17.37 -18.30 -32.47
N LYS A 119 -18.40 -19.15 -32.38
CA LYS A 119 -18.44 -20.40 -31.65
C LYS A 119 -17.67 -21.48 -32.42
N ALA A 120 -16.91 -22.32 -31.72
CA ALA A 120 -16.70 -23.70 -32.16
C ALA A 120 -16.69 -24.64 -30.94
N LYS A 121 -17.82 -25.33 -30.76
CA LYS A 121 -17.94 -26.54 -29.94
C LYS A 121 -17.25 -27.70 -30.68
N ARG A 122 -16.44 -28.51 -30.01
CA ARG A 122 -16.36 -29.97 -30.29
C ARG A 122 -16.14 -30.73 -28.98
N LYS A 123 -17.17 -31.49 -28.59
CA LYS A 123 -17.09 -32.58 -27.60
C LYS A 123 -16.42 -33.83 -28.22
N THR A 124 -16.18 -34.81 -27.33
CA THR A 124 -16.18 -36.30 -27.53
C THR A 124 -14.75 -36.89 -27.55
N LYS A 125 -14.35 -37.98 -26.87
CA LYS A 125 -15.00 -39.08 -26.11
C LYS A 125 -13.97 -39.78 -25.18
N LYS A 126 -14.50 -40.61 -24.27
CA LYS A 126 -13.91 -41.65 -23.38
C LYS A 126 -12.79 -42.54 -23.99
N GLN A 127 -11.90 -43.08 -23.15
CA GLN A 127 -11.78 -44.52 -22.72
C GLN A 127 -10.41 -44.77 -22.03
N THR A 128 -10.38 -45.23 -20.77
CA THR A 128 -10.19 -46.63 -20.30
C THR A 128 -8.71 -47.03 -20.16
N LYS A 129 -8.28 -47.36 -18.92
CA LYS A 129 -7.59 -48.60 -18.59
C LYS A 129 -7.84 -48.92 -17.12
#